data_AF-A0A1Q5SNX0-F1
#
_entry.id   AF-A0A1Q5SNX0-F1
#
_cell.length_a   1.000
_cell.length_b   1.000
_cell.length_c   1.000
_cell.angle_alpha   90.00
_cell.angle_beta   90.00
_cell.angle_gamma   90.00
#
_symmetry.space_group_name_H-M   'P 1'
#
loop_
_entity.id
_entity.type
_entity.pdbx_description
1 polymer ?
#
loop_
_entity_poly.entity_id
_entity_poly.type
_entity_poly.pdbx_seq_one_letter_code
_entity_poly.pdbx_strand_id
1 'polypeptide(L)'
;MDLVTGYKSQSGTGLTTKGYAMSEEKWITRFIFLESVAGVPGMAAGMLRHLKSLRQMKRDHGWIETLLEEAYNERMHLLTFLKLAEPGPLMRLMVLGAQSVFFSGFSLAYMISPQICHRFVGYLEEEAVITYSKAINDLDNGHLPQWENLQAPQMAIKYWQMPEGQRCIRSLLLYVRADEAKHREVNHTLGNLNQTDPNPFSAKFKVRDALSQLEVDGAKKQF
;
A
#
# COMPACT_ATOMS: atom_id res chain seq x y z
N MET A 1 -2.57 17.43 1.63
CA MET A 1 -1.46 16.69 1.00
C MET A 1 -0.91 17.44 -0.21
N ASP A 2 -1.72 17.63 -1.24
CA ASP A 2 -1.29 18.19 -2.53
C ASP A 2 -0.64 19.58 -2.44
N LEU A 3 -1.29 20.51 -1.73
CA LEU A 3 -0.73 21.85 -1.49
C LEU A 3 0.65 21.82 -0.80
N VAL A 4 0.85 20.90 0.15
CA VAL A 4 2.05 20.81 0.98
C VAL A 4 3.20 20.12 0.24
N THR A 5 2.87 19.20 -0.67
CA THR A 5 3.86 18.52 -1.53
C THR A 5 4.12 19.29 -2.84
N GLY A 6 3.44 20.42 -3.06
CA GLY A 6 3.50 21.18 -4.29
C GLY A 6 2.82 20.50 -5.49
N TYR A 7 2.05 19.43 -5.26
CA TYR A 7 1.32 18.69 -6.27
C TYR A 7 -0.03 19.36 -6.58
N LYS A 8 -0.42 19.39 -7.87
CA LYS A 8 -1.79 19.74 -8.30
C LYS A 8 -2.20 18.82 -9.45
N SER A 9 -3.37 18.19 -9.32
CA SER A 9 -3.96 17.38 -10.39
C SER A 9 -4.35 18.26 -11.57
N GLN A 10 -3.80 18.00 -12.76
CA GLN A 10 -4.25 18.66 -14.00
C GLN A 10 -5.53 17.97 -14.49
N SER A 11 -6.68 18.54 -14.13
CA SER A 11 -7.97 18.17 -14.73
C SER A 11 -8.16 18.92 -16.04
N GLY A 12 -7.74 18.33 -17.16
CA GLY A 12 -8.16 18.72 -18.51
C GLY A 12 -7.59 20.04 -19.07
N THR A 13 -7.35 20.01 -20.38
CA THR A 13 -6.83 21.07 -21.28
C THR A 13 -5.31 21.24 -21.28
N GLY A 14 -4.71 20.83 -22.40
CA GLY A 14 -3.27 20.78 -22.65
C GLY A 14 -2.65 22.17 -22.79
N LEU A 15 -2.50 22.87 -21.68
CA LEU A 15 -1.62 24.01 -21.56
C LEU A 15 -0.55 23.68 -20.51
N THR A 16 0.60 23.22 -21.01
CA THR A 16 1.83 23.04 -20.24
C THR A 16 2.27 24.38 -19.66
N THR A 17 1.79 24.72 -18.46
CA THR A 17 2.28 25.87 -17.72
C THR A 17 3.64 25.52 -17.13
N LYS A 18 4.70 26.06 -17.76
CA LYS A 18 6.14 25.89 -17.43
C LYS A 18 6.54 26.08 -15.96
N GLY A 19 5.66 26.53 -15.07
CA GLY A 19 5.95 26.76 -13.65
C GLY A 19 5.62 25.59 -12.70
N TYR A 20 4.95 24.53 -13.16
CA TYR A 20 4.34 23.51 -12.28
C TYR A 20 4.66 22.06 -12.64
N ALA A 21 5.76 21.80 -13.35
CA ALA A 21 6.22 20.44 -13.60
C ALA A 21 6.67 19.76 -12.28
N MET A 22 6.25 18.50 -12.10
CA MET A 22 6.76 17.65 -11.03
C MET A 22 8.17 17.20 -11.39
N SER A 23 9.17 17.62 -10.60
CA SER A 23 10.53 17.10 -10.72
C SER A 23 10.68 15.78 -9.98
N GLU A 24 11.76 15.06 -10.28
CA GLU A 24 12.15 13.82 -9.62
C GLU A 24 12.21 13.99 -8.09
N GLU A 25 12.83 15.06 -7.62
CA GLU A 25 12.94 15.38 -6.19
C GLU A 25 11.57 15.57 -5.53
N LYS A 26 10.64 16.27 -6.22
CA LYS A 26 9.27 16.47 -5.71
C LYS A 26 8.49 15.16 -5.66
N TRP A 27 8.66 14.31 -6.66
CA TRP A 27 8.06 12.97 -6.67
C TRP A 27 8.58 12.11 -5.52
N ILE A 28 9.91 12.00 -5.34
CA ILE A 28 10.49 11.24 -4.22
C ILE A 28 10.05 11.82 -2.87
N THR A 29 10.06 13.14 -2.71
CA THR A 29 9.61 13.82 -1.47
C THR A 29 8.16 13.49 -1.16
N ARG A 30 7.29 13.48 -2.19
CA ARG A 30 5.89 13.08 -2.05
C ARG A 30 5.76 11.61 -1.65
N PHE A 31 6.45 10.70 -2.34
CA PHE A 31 6.41 9.27 -2.00
C PHE A 31 6.88 9.03 -0.57
N ILE A 32 8.06 9.52 -0.18
CA ILE A 32 8.58 9.35 1.18
C ILE A 32 7.56 9.81 2.24
N PHE A 33 6.90 10.95 2.02
CA PHE A 33 5.89 11.42 2.97
C PHE A 33 4.66 10.52 3.00
N LEU A 34 4.10 10.17 1.85
CA LEU A 34 2.88 9.36 1.76
C LEU A 34 3.12 7.94 2.29
N GLU A 35 4.19 7.27 1.88
CA GLU A 35 4.55 5.91 2.31
C GLU A 35 4.83 5.84 3.83
N SER A 36 5.31 6.94 4.42
CA SER A 36 5.50 7.02 5.88
C SER A 36 4.18 7.00 6.67
N VAL A 37 3.06 7.32 6.02
CA VAL A 37 1.72 7.34 6.62
C VAL A 37 0.91 6.12 6.16
N ALA A 38 1.11 5.64 4.94
CA ALA A 38 0.40 4.51 4.34
C ALA A 38 0.61 3.18 5.10
N GLY A 39 1.77 2.98 5.73
CA GLY A 39 1.99 1.81 6.59
C GLY A 39 1.25 1.80 7.94
N VAL A 40 0.56 2.89 8.31
CA VAL A 40 -0.10 3.03 9.64
C VAL A 40 -1.43 2.26 9.73
N PRO A 41 -2.38 2.37 8.78
CA PRO A 41 -3.69 1.73 8.87
C PRO A 41 -3.64 0.22 9.05
N GLY A 42 -2.87 -0.50 8.21
CA GLY A 42 -2.72 -1.96 8.30
C GLY A 42 -2.17 -2.40 9.65
N MET A 43 -1.19 -1.68 10.19
CA MET A 43 -0.60 -1.95 11.51
C MET A 43 -1.61 -1.73 12.63
N ALA A 44 -2.30 -0.59 12.63
CA ALA A 44 -3.30 -0.25 13.66
C ALA A 44 -4.47 -1.23 13.64
N ALA A 45 -5.03 -1.52 12.46
CA ALA A 45 -6.12 -2.47 12.28
C ALA A 45 -5.70 -3.88 12.70
N GLY A 46 -4.54 -4.36 12.22
CA GLY A 46 -3.98 -5.66 12.57
C GLY A 46 -3.76 -5.80 14.08
N MET A 47 -3.21 -4.78 14.73
CA MET A 47 -3.02 -4.73 16.19
C MET A 47 -4.36 -4.81 16.94
N LEU A 48 -5.34 -3.99 16.56
CA LEU A 48 -6.65 -3.95 17.23
C LEU A 48 -7.40 -5.29 17.09
N ARG A 49 -7.34 -5.91 15.91
CA ARG A 49 -7.88 -7.24 15.65
C ARG A 49 -7.14 -8.32 16.43
N HIS A 50 -5.82 -8.26 16.48
CA HIS A 50 -4.98 -9.16 17.27
C HIS A 50 -5.35 -9.13 18.75
N LEU A 51 -5.39 -7.94 19.35
CA LEU A 51 -5.81 -7.78 20.76
C LEU A 51 -7.25 -8.24 20.97
N LYS A 52 -8.14 -8.14 19.96
CA LYS A 52 -9.52 -8.61 20.03
C LYS A 52 -9.61 -10.13 20.05
N SER A 53 -8.86 -10.78 19.16
CA SER A 53 -8.74 -12.23 19.11
C SER A 53 -8.24 -12.78 20.45
N LEU A 54 -7.18 -12.19 21.01
CA LEU A 54 -6.62 -12.61 22.30
C LEU A 54 -7.62 -12.44 23.46
N ARG A 55 -8.21 -11.25 23.64
CA ARG A 55 -9.11 -11.00 24.78
C ARG A 55 -10.43 -11.77 24.69
N GLN A 56 -10.84 -12.19 23.49
CA GLN A 56 -12.06 -12.98 23.28
C GLN A 56 -11.79 -14.48 23.14
N MET A 57 -10.51 -14.90 23.08
CA MET A 57 -10.11 -16.29 22.81
C MET A 57 -10.74 -16.85 21.52
N LYS A 58 -10.83 -16.03 20.47
CA LYS A 58 -11.48 -16.37 19.18
C LYS A 58 -10.52 -16.32 18.01
N ARG A 59 -10.82 -17.10 16.97
CA ARG A 59 -10.09 -17.04 15.69
C ARG A 59 -10.36 -15.70 15.00
N ASP A 60 -9.34 -15.20 14.31
CA ASP A 60 -9.43 -13.97 13.52
C ASP A 60 -9.81 -14.21 12.05
N HIS A 61 -9.66 -15.44 11.56
CA HIS A 61 -9.97 -15.85 10.18
C HIS A 61 -9.10 -15.18 9.10
N GLY A 62 -7.84 -14.89 9.43
CA GLY A 62 -6.80 -14.54 8.45
C GLY A 62 -6.70 -13.06 8.10
N TRP A 63 -7.36 -12.18 8.85
CA TRP A 63 -7.31 -10.73 8.64
C TRP A 63 -6.00 -10.13 9.16
N ILE A 64 -5.54 -10.53 10.35
CA ILE A 64 -4.32 -10.00 10.98
C ILE A 64 -3.11 -10.19 10.07
N GLU A 65 -2.93 -11.37 9.49
CA GLU A 65 -1.78 -11.68 8.60
C GLU A 65 -1.77 -10.74 7.39
N THR A 66 -2.90 -10.61 6.69
CA THR A 66 -3.02 -9.72 5.53
C THR A 66 -2.78 -8.24 5.88
N LEU A 67 -3.31 -7.76 7.00
CA LEU A 67 -3.14 -6.35 7.40
C LEU A 67 -1.71 -6.01 7.82
N LEU A 68 -1.02 -6.97 8.46
CA LEU A 68 0.40 -6.80 8.81
C LEU A 68 1.31 -6.94 7.58
N GLU A 69 0.94 -7.80 6.62
CA GLU A 69 1.63 -7.89 5.33
C GLU A 69 1.52 -6.59 4.52
N GLU A 70 0.34 -5.97 4.48
CA GLU A 70 0.11 -4.65 3.88
C GLU A 70 1.02 -3.60 4.54
N ALA A 71 0.95 -3.46 5.88
CA ALA A 71 1.80 -2.50 6.60
C ALA A 71 3.30 -2.73 6.40
N TYR A 72 3.72 -4.00 6.24
CA TYR A 72 5.10 -4.32 5.91
C TYR A 72 5.45 -3.91 4.47
N ASN A 73 4.56 -4.14 3.51
CA ASN A 73 4.74 -3.81 2.11
C ASN A 73 4.91 -2.29 1.91
N GLU A 74 4.02 -1.49 2.48
CA GLU A 74 4.10 -0.01 2.52
C GLU A 74 5.44 0.47 3.10
N ARG A 75 5.89 -0.15 4.20
CA ARG A 75 7.20 0.16 4.79
C ARG A 75 8.36 -0.15 3.82
N MET A 76 8.23 -1.20 3.01
CA MET A 76 9.24 -1.53 2.00
C MET A 76 9.26 -0.52 0.85
N HIS A 77 8.12 0.09 0.51
CA HIS A 77 8.07 1.23 -0.42
C HIS A 77 8.86 2.41 0.15
N LEU A 78 8.53 2.83 1.38
CA LEU A 78 9.25 3.91 2.08
C LEU A 78 10.77 3.68 2.11
N LEU A 79 11.20 2.51 2.59
CA LEU A 79 12.63 2.19 2.71
C LEU A 79 13.34 2.17 1.35
N THR A 80 12.61 1.83 0.28
CA THR A 80 13.13 1.90 -1.09
C THR A 80 13.34 3.35 -1.52
N PHE A 81 12.35 4.23 -1.33
CA PHE A 81 12.48 5.64 -1.73
C PHE A 81 13.51 6.40 -0.89
N LEU A 82 13.73 6.01 0.37
CA LEU A 82 14.81 6.53 1.20
C LEU A 82 16.22 6.17 0.68
N LYS A 83 16.35 5.24 -0.27
CA LYS A 83 17.61 5.01 -0.99
C LYS A 83 17.85 6.00 -2.13
N LEU A 84 16.83 6.76 -2.52
CA LEU A 84 16.88 7.74 -3.60
C LEU A 84 16.99 9.18 -3.08
N ALA A 85 16.50 9.46 -1.86
CA ALA A 85 16.67 10.76 -1.22
C ALA A 85 16.74 10.64 0.31
N GLU A 86 17.45 11.56 0.94
CA GLU A 86 17.50 11.68 2.39
C GLU A 86 16.59 12.82 2.87
N PRO A 87 15.55 12.53 3.68
CA PRO A 87 14.66 13.56 4.19
C PRO A 87 15.33 14.35 5.33
N GLY A 88 15.25 15.69 5.23
CA GLY A 88 15.75 16.61 6.25
C GLY A 88 14.94 16.61 7.55
N PRO A 89 15.41 17.32 8.59
CA PRO A 89 14.79 17.32 9.93
C PRO A 89 13.33 17.78 9.95
N LEU A 90 12.97 18.79 9.13
CA LEU A 90 11.60 19.29 9.04
C LEU A 90 10.64 18.20 8.52
N MET A 91 11.04 17.47 7.47
CA MET A 91 10.24 16.35 6.93
C MET A 91 10.02 15.28 8.01
N ARG A 92 11.08 14.89 8.74
CA ARG A 92 10.97 13.91 9.82
C ARG A 92 10.03 14.36 10.93
N LEU A 93 10.05 15.64 11.30
CA LEU A 93 9.11 16.22 12.27
C LEU A 93 7.67 16.19 11.76
N MET A 94 7.43 16.51 10.48
CA MET A 94 6.10 16.43 9.87
C MET A 94 5.58 14.99 9.85
N VAL A 95 6.42 14.02 9.51
CA VAL A 95 6.08 12.58 9.56
C VAL A 95 5.67 12.17 10.98
N LEU A 96 6.45 12.54 11.99
CA LEU A 96 6.13 12.23 13.39
C LEU A 96 4.76 12.82 13.80
N GLY A 97 4.50 14.09 13.45
CA GLY A 97 3.22 14.74 13.71
C GLY A 97 2.06 14.05 12.98
N ALA A 98 2.22 13.78 11.68
CA ALA A 98 1.22 13.11 10.86
C ALA A 98 0.89 11.72 11.39
N GLN A 99 1.90 10.90 11.70
CA GLN A 99 1.72 9.57 12.28
C GLN A 99 1.01 9.65 13.64
N SER A 100 1.38 10.59 14.51
CA SER A 100 0.78 10.72 15.84
C SER A 100 -0.72 11.00 15.76
N VAL A 101 -1.11 11.94 14.91
CA VAL A 101 -2.52 12.31 14.70
C VAL A 101 -3.26 11.18 13.99
N PHE A 102 -2.69 10.65 12.90
CA PHE A 102 -3.37 9.67 12.06
C PHE A 102 -3.51 8.32 12.76
N PHE A 103 -2.47 7.82 13.44
CA PHE A 103 -2.56 6.58 14.22
C PHE A 103 -3.64 6.66 15.30
N SER A 104 -3.66 7.76 16.07
CA SER A 104 -4.63 7.95 17.15
C SER A 104 -6.06 8.05 16.62
N GLY A 105 -6.28 8.90 15.61
CA GLY A 105 -7.58 9.10 14.98
C GLY A 105 -8.09 7.85 14.26
N PHE A 106 -7.24 7.19 13.47
CA PHE A 106 -7.59 5.97 12.76
C PHE A 106 -7.88 4.82 13.72
N SER A 107 -7.09 4.64 14.78
CA SER A 107 -7.34 3.60 15.78
C SER A 107 -8.69 3.78 16.47
N LEU A 108 -9.04 5.03 16.84
CA LEU A 108 -10.34 5.34 17.41
C LEU A 108 -11.48 5.08 16.41
N ALA A 109 -11.32 5.54 15.17
CA ALA A 109 -12.28 5.30 14.10
C ALA A 109 -12.47 3.80 13.83
N TYR A 110 -11.40 3.00 13.86
CA TYR A 110 -11.44 1.56 13.62
C TYR A 110 -12.19 0.83 14.75
N MET A 111 -12.08 1.29 15.99
CA MET A 111 -12.90 0.75 17.09
C MET A 111 -14.39 1.04 16.92
N ILE A 112 -14.74 2.14 16.26
CA ILE A 112 -16.14 2.55 16.00
C ILE A 112 -16.69 1.83 14.76
N SER A 113 -15.99 1.92 13.63
CA SER A 113 -16.41 1.35 12.35
C SER A 113 -15.21 0.89 11.50
N PRO A 114 -14.83 -0.39 11.62
CA PRO A 114 -13.80 -0.98 10.76
C PRO A 114 -14.13 -0.89 9.26
N GLN A 115 -15.41 -1.00 8.89
CA GLN A 115 -15.86 -0.96 7.49
C GLN A 115 -15.59 0.39 6.84
N ILE A 116 -15.85 1.49 7.57
CA ILE A 116 -15.54 2.85 7.10
C ILE A 116 -14.03 3.03 6.98
N CYS A 117 -13.25 2.54 7.95
CA CYS A 117 -11.79 2.60 7.89
C CYS A 117 -11.23 1.86 6.67
N HIS A 118 -11.68 0.62 6.40
CA HIS A 118 -11.25 -0.12 5.22
C HIS A 118 -11.69 0.57 3.92
N ARG A 119 -12.91 1.12 3.87
CA ARG A 119 -13.36 1.89 2.71
C ARG A 119 -12.50 3.14 2.49
N PHE A 120 -12.15 3.84 3.56
CA PHE A 120 -11.29 5.01 3.52
C PHE A 120 -9.89 4.67 2.99
N VAL A 121 -9.27 3.58 3.50
CA VAL A 121 -7.98 3.10 2.98
C VAL A 121 -8.09 2.72 1.51
N GLY A 122 -9.14 1.99 1.10
CA GLY A 122 -9.35 1.65 -0.32
C GLY A 122 -9.33 2.88 -1.24
N TYR A 123 -9.94 3.99 -0.82
CA TYR A 123 -9.87 5.25 -1.57
C TYR A 123 -8.50 5.94 -1.53
N LEU A 124 -7.73 5.80 -0.44
CA LEU A 124 -6.34 6.26 -0.42
C LEU A 124 -5.51 5.50 -1.46
N GLU A 125 -5.73 4.19 -1.58
CA GLU A 125 -5.01 3.36 -2.54
C GLU A 125 -5.46 3.59 -3.99
N GLU A 126 -6.72 3.97 -4.22
CA GLU A 126 -7.13 4.49 -5.53
C GLU A 126 -6.31 5.72 -5.94
N GLU A 127 -6.13 6.67 -5.03
CA GLU A 127 -5.30 7.86 -5.26
C GLU A 127 -3.81 7.52 -5.38
N ALA A 128 -3.32 6.49 -4.68
CA ALA A 128 -1.95 5.99 -4.82
C ALA A 128 -1.72 5.40 -6.22
N VAL A 129 -2.63 4.56 -6.71
CA VAL A 129 -2.57 4.00 -8.08
C VAL A 129 -2.55 5.12 -9.14
N ILE A 130 -3.37 6.16 -8.95
CA ILE A 130 -3.39 7.34 -9.83
C ILE A 130 -2.06 8.10 -9.74
N THR A 131 -1.55 8.30 -8.53
CA THR A 131 -0.29 9.01 -8.26
C THR A 131 0.89 8.33 -8.96
N TYR A 132 1.04 7.01 -8.79
CA TYR A 132 2.11 6.25 -9.47
C TYR A 132 1.92 6.19 -10.98
N SER A 133 0.69 6.08 -11.47
CA SER A 133 0.42 6.15 -12.92
C SER A 133 0.85 7.48 -13.53
N LYS A 134 0.63 8.59 -12.82
CA LYS A 134 1.08 9.92 -13.27
C LYS A 134 2.60 10.04 -13.26
N ALA A 135 3.28 9.54 -12.23
CA ALA A 135 4.75 9.54 -12.18
C ALA A 135 5.37 8.68 -13.30
N ILE A 136 4.80 7.52 -13.59
CA ILE A 136 5.21 6.67 -14.72
C ILE A 136 4.97 7.41 -16.05
N ASN A 137 3.84 8.11 -16.20
CA ASN A 137 3.57 8.88 -17.41
C ASN A 137 4.53 10.07 -17.57
N ASP A 138 4.90 10.76 -16.49
CA ASP A 138 5.92 11.81 -16.55
C ASP A 138 7.29 11.25 -16.97
N LEU A 139 7.64 10.06 -16.47
CA LEU A 139 8.86 9.36 -16.90
C LEU A 139 8.81 8.95 -18.38
N ASP A 140 7.71 8.34 -18.82
CA ASP A 140 7.55 7.85 -20.20
C ASP A 140 7.52 8.99 -21.23
N ASN A 141 7.10 10.19 -20.83
CA ASN A 141 7.12 11.38 -21.67
C ASN A 141 8.47 12.15 -21.64
N GLY A 142 9.49 11.63 -20.95
CA GLY A 142 10.81 12.26 -20.86
C GLY A 142 10.84 13.52 -19.97
N HIS A 143 9.87 13.69 -19.07
CA HIS A 143 9.86 14.82 -18.13
C HIS A 143 10.80 14.60 -16.93
N LEU A 144 11.31 13.38 -16.75
CA LEU A 144 12.15 12.96 -15.62
C LEU A 144 13.50 12.38 -16.10
N PRO A 145 14.36 13.19 -16.72
CA PRO A 145 15.59 12.73 -17.38
C PRO A 145 16.56 12.02 -16.42
N GLN A 146 16.54 12.33 -15.11
CA GLN A 146 17.42 11.66 -14.15
C GLN A 146 17.01 10.22 -13.88
N TRP A 147 15.74 9.87 -14.14
CA TRP A 147 15.21 8.54 -13.86
C TRP A 147 15.29 7.59 -15.06
N GLU A 148 15.46 8.09 -16.28
CA GLU A 148 15.48 7.27 -17.51
C GLU A 148 16.50 6.13 -17.45
N ASN A 149 17.69 6.40 -16.91
CA ASN A 149 18.79 5.43 -16.81
C ASN A 149 19.05 4.98 -15.37
N LEU A 150 18.23 5.42 -14.41
CA LEU A 150 18.46 5.13 -13.00
C LEU A 150 18.04 3.70 -12.67
N GLN A 151 18.96 2.95 -12.07
CA GLN A 151 18.68 1.61 -11.60
C GLN A 151 17.88 1.65 -10.29
N ALA A 152 17.00 0.67 -10.11
CA ALA A 152 16.28 0.47 -8.87
C ALA A 152 17.26 0.13 -7.73
N PRO A 153 17.00 0.58 -6.49
CA PRO A 153 17.84 0.22 -5.35
C PRO A 153 17.94 -1.30 -5.15
N GLN A 154 19.10 -1.79 -4.68
CA GLN A 154 19.31 -3.24 -4.45
C GLN A 154 18.29 -3.87 -3.49
N MET A 155 17.82 -3.09 -2.51
CA MET A 155 16.76 -3.52 -1.60
C MET A 155 15.45 -3.83 -2.35
N ALA A 156 15.08 -2.99 -3.32
CA ALA A 156 13.91 -3.20 -4.17
C ALA A 156 14.06 -4.45 -5.03
N ILE A 157 15.21 -4.57 -5.71
CA ILE A 157 15.52 -5.72 -6.58
C ILE A 157 15.35 -7.03 -5.81
N LYS A 158 15.85 -7.08 -4.57
CA LYS A 158 15.73 -8.26 -3.70
C LYS A 158 14.29 -8.48 -3.23
N TYR A 159 13.58 -7.44 -2.83
CA TYR A 159 12.24 -7.53 -2.27
C TYR A 159 11.20 -7.98 -3.32
N TRP A 160 11.15 -7.28 -4.46
CA TRP A 160 10.24 -7.62 -5.57
C TRP A 160 10.80 -8.68 -6.52
N GLN A 161 12.00 -9.22 -6.25
CA GLN A 161 12.66 -10.24 -7.07
C GLN A 161 12.74 -9.82 -8.55
N MET A 162 13.18 -8.58 -8.79
CA MET A 162 13.13 -7.97 -10.12
C MET A 162 14.05 -8.71 -11.12
N PRO A 163 13.53 -9.14 -12.28
CA PRO A 163 14.30 -9.91 -13.25
C PRO A 163 15.44 -9.09 -13.87
N GLU A 164 16.47 -9.77 -14.35
CA GLU A 164 17.57 -9.13 -15.07
C GLU A 164 17.05 -8.38 -16.31
N GLY A 165 17.56 -7.18 -16.55
CA GLY A 165 17.08 -6.30 -17.62
C GLY A 165 15.86 -5.43 -17.26
N GLN A 166 15.16 -5.68 -16.14
CA GLN A 166 14.02 -4.87 -15.68
C GLN A 166 14.29 -4.22 -14.32
N ARG A 167 15.54 -3.81 -14.08
CA ARG A 167 16.00 -3.27 -12.79
C ARG A 167 16.11 -1.74 -12.78
N CYS A 168 15.21 -1.04 -13.46
CA CYS A 168 15.17 0.43 -13.53
C CYS A 168 14.08 1.05 -12.65
N ILE A 169 14.13 2.36 -12.41
CA ILE A 169 13.12 3.10 -11.63
C ILE A 169 11.71 2.93 -12.19
N ARG A 170 11.56 2.94 -13.53
CA ARG A 170 10.26 2.69 -14.17
C ARG A 170 9.65 1.36 -13.71
N SER A 171 10.46 0.31 -13.66
CA SER A 171 10.01 -1.03 -13.23
C SER A 171 9.65 -1.02 -11.75
N LEU A 172 10.44 -0.36 -10.91
CA LEU A 172 10.13 -0.17 -9.48
C LEU A 172 8.76 0.50 -9.30
N LEU A 173 8.48 1.60 -10.00
CA LEU A 173 7.18 2.30 -9.89
C LEU A 173 6.00 1.41 -10.33
N LEU A 174 6.22 0.53 -11.32
CA LEU A 174 5.20 -0.43 -11.74
C LEU A 174 4.91 -1.49 -10.68
N TYR A 175 5.95 -2.00 -9.99
CA TYR A 175 5.78 -2.93 -8.88
C TYR A 175 5.04 -2.30 -7.71
N VAL A 176 5.48 -1.10 -7.30
CA VAL A 176 4.82 -0.33 -6.23
C VAL A 176 3.34 -0.08 -6.58
N ARG A 177 3.04 0.42 -7.78
CA ARG A 177 1.66 0.63 -8.23
C ARG A 177 0.82 -0.66 -8.21
N ALA A 178 1.42 -1.80 -8.52
CA ALA A 178 0.72 -3.09 -8.50
C ALA A 178 0.38 -3.50 -7.05
N ASP A 179 1.28 -3.23 -6.10
CA ASP A 179 1.01 -3.41 -4.68
C ASP A 179 -0.16 -2.50 -4.23
N GLU A 180 -0.18 -1.22 -4.62
CA GLU A 180 -1.32 -0.34 -4.28
C GLU A 180 -2.64 -0.79 -4.88
N ALA A 181 -2.62 -1.29 -6.11
CA ALA A 181 -3.81 -1.84 -6.73
C ALA A 181 -4.34 -3.08 -5.97
N LYS A 182 -3.43 -3.88 -5.38
CA LYS A 182 -3.78 -4.99 -4.50
C LYS A 182 -4.35 -4.47 -3.18
N HIS A 183 -3.68 -3.52 -2.51
CA HIS A 183 -4.15 -2.94 -1.24
C HIS A 183 -5.53 -2.30 -1.39
N ARG A 184 -5.76 -1.58 -2.49
CA ARG A 184 -7.07 -1.06 -2.89
C ARG A 184 -8.14 -2.14 -2.90
N GLU A 185 -7.91 -3.21 -3.66
CA GLU A 185 -8.90 -4.28 -3.85
C GLU A 185 -9.18 -5.01 -2.54
N VAL A 186 -8.12 -5.30 -1.78
CA VAL A 186 -8.22 -5.93 -0.46
C VAL A 186 -9.06 -5.05 0.47
N ASN A 187 -8.71 -3.77 0.63
CA ASN A 187 -9.42 -2.89 1.56
C ASN A 187 -10.86 -2.60 1.13
N HIS A 188 -11.17 -2.42 -0.16
CA HIS A 188 -12.56 -2.31 -0.60
C HIS A 188 -13.37 -3.57 -0.31
N THR A 189 -12.77 -4.75 -0.52
CA THR A 189 -13.41 -6.02 -0.19
C THR A 189 -13.63 -6.16 1.31
N LEU A 190 -12.60 -5.94 2.14
CA LEU A 190 -12.71 -5.99 3.60
C LEU A 190 -13.74 -4.98 4.14
N GLY A 191 -13.89 -3.83 3.49
CA GLY A 191 -14.92 -2.83 3.80
C GLY A 191 -16.36 -3.31 3.54
N ASN A 192 -16.56 -4.33 2.70
CA ASN A 192 -17.87 -4.92 2.41
C ASN A 192 -18.21 -6.12 3.32
N LEU A 193 -17.22 -6.67 4.02
CA LEU A 193 -17.38 -7.85 4.86
C LEU A 193 -17.84 -7.49 6.28
N ASN A 194 -18.47 -8.47 6.94
CA ASN A 194 -18.58 -8.44 8.39
C ASN A 194 -17.24 -8.80 9.01
N GLN A 195 -16.97 -8.25 10.19
CA GLN A 195 -15.68 -8.43 10.87
C GLN A 195 -15.39 -9.88 11.30
N THR A 196 -16.41 -10.74 11.28
CA THR A 196 -16.34 -12.19 11.58
C THR A 196 -16.20 -13.06 10.34
N ASP A 197 -16.38 -12.49 9.15
CA ASP A 197 -16.31 -13.26 7.91
C ASP A 197 -14.86 -13.71 7.65
N PRO A 198 -14.65 -14.86 7.00
CA PRO A 198 -13.32 -15.27 6.57
C PRO A 198 -12.69 -14.25 5.62
N ASN A 199 -11.39 -13.97 5.78
CA ASN A 199 -10.66 -13.17 4.82
C ASN A 199 -10.48 -13.96 3.50
N PRO A 200 -11.08 -13.51 2.38
CA PRO A 200 -11.02 -14.24 1.10
C PRO A 200 -9.61 -14.24 0.48
N PHE A 201 -8.72 -13.35 0.92
CA PHE A 201 -7.34 -13.26 0.45
C PHE A 201 -6.36 -14.10 1.25
N SER A 202 -6.79 -14.72 2.35
CA SER A 202 -5.91 -15.60 3.12
C SER A 202 -5.66 -16.89 2.33
N ALA A 203 -4.40 -17.09 1.90
CA ALA A 203 -3.97 -18.21 1.06
C ALA A 203 -4.30 -19.59 1.64
N LYS A 204 -4.53 -19.69 2.96
CA LYS A 204 -4.81 -20.94 3.67
C LYS A 204 -6.22 -21.49 3.44
N PHE A 205 -7.21 -20.66 3.03
CA PHE A 205 -8.56 -21.17 2.75
C PHE A 205 -8.61 -21.99 1.46
N LYS A 206 -7.83 -21.65 0.43
CA LYS A 206 -7.77 -22.44 -0.81
C LYS A 206 -7.27 -23.86 -0.58
N VAL A 207 -6.32 -24.06 0.33
CA VAL A 207 -5.77 -25.39 0.66
C VAL A 207 -6.76 -26.19 1.51
N ARG A 208 -7.45 -25.56 2.47
CA ARG A 208 -8.41 -26.26 3.33
C ARG A 208 -9.70 -26.65 2.61
N ASP A 209 -10.17 -25.83 1.67
CA ASP A 209 -11.32 -26.18 0.83
C ASP A 209 -10.95 -27.29 -0.16
N ALA A 210 -9.75 -27.26 -0.75
CA ALA A 210 -9.27 -28.36 -1.58
C ALA A 210 -9.09 -29.67 -0.78
N LEU A 211 -8.53 -29.61 0.43
CA LEU A 211 -8.36 -30.79 1.29
C LEU A 211 -9.70 -31.33 1.81
N SER A 212 -10.65 -30.47 2.18
CA SER A 212 -11.97 -30.91 2.63
C SER A 212 -12.80 -31.49 1.48
N GLN A 213 -12.68 -30.97 0.26
CA GLN A 213 -13.26 -31.59 -0.94
C GLN A 213 -12.64 -32.96 -1.24
N LEU A 214 -11.31 -33.10 -1.10
CA LEU A 214 -10.62 -34.38 -1.28
C LEU A 214 -11.01 -35.43 -0.22
N GLU A 215 -11.22 -35.03 1.04
CA GLU A 215 -11.72 -35.93 2.10
C GLU A 215 -13.17 -36.38 1.84
N VAL A 216 -14.04 -35.48 1.38
CA VAL A 216 -15.43 -35.81 1.02
C VAL A 216 -15.50 -36.74 -0.19
N ASP A 217 -14.67 -36.51 -1.20
CA ASP A 217 -14.63 -37.37 -2.40
C ASP A 217 -13.95 -38.73 -2.12
N GLY A 218 -12.98 -38.77 -1.20
CA GLY A 218 -12.40 -40.00 -0.69
C GLY A 218 -13.40 -40.86 0.09
N ALA A 219 -14.27 -40.23 0.90
CA ALA A 219 -15.32 -40.91 1.64
C ALA A 219 -16.45 -41.45 0.74
N LYS A 220 -16.74 -40.80 -0.40
CA LYS A 220 -17.74 -41.26 -1.36
C LYS A 220 -17.28 -42.43 -2.25
N LYS A 221 -15.99 -42.73 -2.32
CA LYS A 221 -15.44 -43.87 -3.09
C LYS A 221 -15.33 -45.18 -2.30
N GLN A 222 -15.76 -45.19 -1.03
CA GLN A 222 -15.74 -46.37 -0.17
C GLN A 222 -17.11 -47.04 0.03
N PHE A 223 -18.11 -46.71 -0.79
CA PHE A 223 -19.42 -47.39 -0.84
C PHE A 223 -19.77 -47.79 -2.26
#